data_AF-A0A2E7T0X2-F1
#
_entry.id   AF-A0A2E7T0X2-F1
#
_cell.length_a   1.000
_cell.length_b   1.000
_cell.length_c   1.000
_cell.angle_alpha   90.00
_cell.angle_beta   90.00
_cell.angle_gamma   90.00
#
_symmetry.space_group_name_H-M   'P 1'
#
loop_
_entity.id
_entity.type
_entity.pdbx_description
1 polymer ?
#
loop_
_entity_poly.entity_id
_entity_poly.type
_entity_poly.pdbx_seq_one_letter_code
_entity_poly.pdbx_strand_id
1 'polypeptide(L)'
;FDENGVNVAIPGAMLYFDSSGTRDGDQRFEGKYVPLEQESPDWNGLLEYTWDFGDATPIVHDPMPWHSYERPGLYTVKLTVRDAFGTGDVTRAEFNIHIDAPPEISGIDLPDEVYEDFSTAVIVNVSDAESLADLVFYRDLNVLDGSNSDRDEAISNDLFVEWEQDILRDDDDDEIVDNDWFVSTNTLVTLATVVWDDPTDAVLKVRVCDGMGLCDEAEADVTVLPEQDADPSLSDFSWDEWKSWMSDAGSDALGFIALILAALILGWLVMRQPNEIEEEAKQNAETYDVEHADDGGLLGMDHHSPPPAPKILSKQERRNDESGYIRPLRRRE
;
A
#
# COMPACT_ATOMS: atom_id res chain seq x y z
N PHE A 1 5.12 26.00 12.92
CA PHE A 1 3.96 26.83 12.54
C PHE A 1 3.53 26.47 11.13
N ASP A 2 2.26 26.69 10.76
CA ASP A 2 1.73 26.37 9.44
C ASP A 2 1.99 27.49 8.41
N GLU A 3 1.51 27.32 7.18
CA GLU A 3 1.63 28.34 6.13
C GLU A 3 0.93 29.68 6.45
N ASN A 4 -0.05 29.67 7.36
CA ASN A 4 -0.83 30.83 7.80
C ASN A 4 -0.23 31.52 9.03
N GLY A 5 0.87 30.99 9.58
CA GLY A 5 1.51 31.52 10.79
C GLY A 5 0.84 31.09 12.09
N VAL A 6 0.01 30.05 12.07
CA VAL A 6 -0.56 29.41 13.26
C VAL A 6 0.51 28.52 13.90
N ASN A 7 0.67 28.64 15.21
CA ASN A 7 1.61 27.80 15.96
C ASN A 7 1.07 26.38 16.05
N VAL A 8 1.92 25.40 15.79
CA VAL A 8 1.58 23.97 15.81
C VAL A 8 2.47 23.28 16.84
N ALA A 9 1.89 22.41 17.67
CA ALA A 9 2.62 21.67 18.69
C ALA A 9 2.04 20.27 18.89
N ILE A 10 2.86 19.35 19.39
CA ILE A 10 2.40 18.00 19.76
C ILE A 10 1.72 18.01 21.15
N PRO A 11 0.80 17.07 21.42
CA PRO A 11 0.25 16.85 22.74
C PRO A 11 1.35 16.66 23.80
N GLY A 12 1.19 17.28 24.97
CA GLY A 12 2.14 17.22 26.08
C GLY A 12 3.41 18.08 25.91
N ALA A 13 3.62 18.71 24.75
CA ALA A 13 4.74 19.64 24.59
C ALA A 13 4.57 20.87 25.49
N MET A 14 5.64 21.20 26.22
CA MET A 14 5.70 22.41 27.03
C MET A 14 5.94 23.63 26.14
N LEU A 15 4.95 24.51 26.08
CA LEU A 15 5.00 25.75 25.33
C LEU A 15 5.31 26.93 26.25
N TYR A 16 6.20 27.80 25.79
CA TYR A 16 6.56 29.04 26.49
C TYR A 16 5.75 30.21 25.93
N PHE A 17 5.01 30.88 26.81
CA PHE A 17 4.17 32.02 26.44
C PHE A 17 4.86 33.33 26.79
N ASP A 18 5.34 34.02 25.76
CA ASP A 18 5.96 35.33 25.93
C ASP A 18 4.91 36.45 25.84
N SER A 19 4.88 37.32 26.86
CA SER A 19 4.09 38.56 26.88
C SER A 19 4.92 39.81 26.59
N SER A 20 6.19 39.65 26.18
CA SER A 20 7.04 40.78 25.81
C SER A 20 6.42 41.61 24.69
N GLY A 21 6.59 42.93 24.77
CA GLY A 21 5.97 43.86 23.82
C GLY A 21 4.47 44.11 24.02
N THR A 22 3.84 43.49 25.02
CA THR A 22 2.49 43.91 25.44
C THR A 22 2.52 45.33 25.99
N ARG A 23 1.46 46.08 25.66
CA ARG A 23 1.35 47.51 25.99
C ARG A 23 0.05 47.84 26.68
N ASP A 24 0.08 48.92 27.46
CA ASP A 24 -1.16 49.55 27.91
C ASP A 24 -1.93 50.12 26.71
N GLY A 25 -3.21 50.42 26.92
CA GLY A 25 -4.08 50.98 25.89
C GLY A 25 -3.83 52.46 25.59
N ASP A 26 -2.90 53.09 26.30
CA ASP A 26 -2.64 54.52 26.19
C ASP A 26 -1.90 54.85 24.88
N GLN A 27 -2.29 55.97 24.26
CA GLN A 27 -1.63 56.47 23.04
C GLN A 27 -0.12 56.76 23.23
N ARG A 28 0.33 57.01 24.46
CA ARG A 28 1.73 57.38 24.76
C ARG A 28 2.72 56.21 24.65
N PHE A 29 2.22 54.97 24.61
CA PHE A 29 3.00 53.75 24.45
C PHE A 29 2.77 53.04 23.11
N GLU A 30 2.01 53.66 22.20
CA GLU A 30 1.86 53.18 20.84
C GLU A 30 3.22 53.20 20.09
N GLY A 31 3.65 52.02 19.61
CA GLY A 31 4.91 51.86 18.87
C GLY A 31 6.19 51.84 19.72
N LYS A 32 6.09 51.75 21.06
CA LYS A 32 7.24 51.58 21.94
C LYS A 32 7.41 50.13 22.38
N TYR A 33 8.66 49.68 22.48
CA TYR A 33 8.99 48.45 23.21
C TYR A 33 8.86 48.73 24.70
N VAL A 34 8.18 47.84 25.43
CA VAL A 34 8.02 47.98 26.86
C VAL A 34 8.66 46.78 27.56
N PRO A 35 9.67 47.02 28.42
CA PRO A 35 10.25 45.98 29.25
C PRO A 35 9.29 45.56 30.37
N LEU A 36 9.41 44.30 30.81
CA LEU A 36 8.64 43.74 31.93
C LEU A 36 9.13 44.24 33.31
N GLU A 37 10.34 44.77 33.36
CA GLU A 37 10.98 45.25 34.59
C GLU A 37 10.33 46.54 35.06
N GLN A 38 9.65 46.50 36.22
CA GLN A 38 8.94 47.66 36.79
C GLN A 38 9.87 48.84 37.11
N GLU A 39 11.17 48.58 37.29
CA GLU A 39 12.17 49.61 37.59
C GLU A 39 12.65 50.35 36.33
N SER A 40 12.30 49.85 35.14
CA SER A 40 12.70 50.48 33.89
C SER A 40 12.03 51.84 33.71
N PRO A 41 12.76 52.87 33.24
CA PRO A 41 12.17 54.17 32.93
C PRO A 41 11.12 54.11 31.82
N ASP A 42 11.14 53.04 31.00
CA ASP A 42 10.21 52.80 29.89
C ASP A 42 9.09 51.81 30.26
N TRP A 43 8.96 51.42 31.53
CA TRP A 43 7.88 50.56 32.00
C TRP A 43 6.51 51.24 31.82
N ASN A 44 5.53 50.49 31.32
CA ASN A 44 4.22 50.99 30.91
C ASN A 44 3.12 50.83 31.97
N GLY A 45 3.43 50.38 33.19
CA GLY A 45 2.42 50.31 34.24
C GLY A 45 1.57 49.04 34.27
N LEU A 46 1.90 47.99 33.51
CA LEU A 46 1.15 46.73 33.54
C LEU A 46 1.40 45.97 34.85
N LEU A 47 0.34 45.65 35.60
CA LEU A 47 0.44 44.95 36.89
C LEU A 47 -0.08 43.52 36.87
N GLU A 48 -1.03 43.23 35.98
CA GLU A 48 -1.75 41.96 35.99
C GLU A 48 -1.79 41.39 34.59
N TYR A 49 -1.25 40.18 34.48
CA TYR A 49 -1.35 39.33 33.31
C TYR A 49 -2.40 38.27 33.62
N THR A 50 -3.21 37.92 32.63
CA THR A 50 -4.26 36.92 32.76
C THR A 50 -4.28 36.11 31.48
N TRP A 51 -3.83 34.87 31.59
CA TRP A 51 -3.79 33.91 30.51
C TRP A 51 -4.97 32.94 30.62
N ASP A 52 -5.74 32.84 29.54
CA ASP A 52 -6.73 31.80 29.33
C ASP A 52 -6.30 30.98 28.10
N PHE A 53 -5.99 29.71 28.30
CA PHE A 53 -5.46 28.82 27.26
C PHE A 53 -6.58 28.21 26.40
N GLY A 54 -7.85 28.38 26.76
CA GLY A 54 -8.99 27.88 25.97
C GLY A 54 -9.24 26.36 26.06
N ASP A 55 -8.49 25.64 26.89
CA ASP A 55 -8.62 24.20 27.14
C ASP A 55 -9.34 23.85 28.46
N ALA A 56 -9.94 24.86 29.09
CA ALA A 56 -10.59 24.82 30.40
C ALA A 56 -9.66 24.59 31.60
N THR A 57 -8.34 24.75 31.42
CA THR A 57 -7.41 24.81 32.55
C THR A 57 -7.58 26.11 33.35
N PRO A 58 -7.13 26.15 34.62
CA PRO A 58 -7.23 27.35 35.43
C PRO A 58 -6.47 28.52 34.80
N ILE A 59 -7.05 29.71 34.90
CA ILE A 59 -6.43 30.96 34.47
C ILE A 59 -5.09 31.15 35.21
N VAL A 60 -4.07 31.57 34.47
CA VAL A 60 -2.72 31.81 35.00
C VAL A 60 -2.41 33.31 34.99
N HIS A 61 -1.78 33.78 36.08
CA HIS A 61 -1.47 35.21 36.29
C HIS A 61 0.01 35.56 36.15
N ASP A 62 0.86 34.58 35.83
CA ASP A 62 2.27 34.83 35.57
C ASP A 62 2.44 35.60 34.24
N PRO A 63 3.42 36.51 34.16
CA PRO A 63 3.67 37.28 32.93
C PRO A 63 4.14 36.38 31.78
N MET A 64 4.90 35.34 32.08
CA MET A 64 5.49 34.41 31.10
C MET A 64 5.27 32.96 31.55
N PRO A 65 4.04 32.42 31.44
CA PRO A 65 3.75 31.07 31.90
C PRO A 65 4.25 30.01 30.91
N TRP A 66 4.39 28.80 31.44
CA TRP A 66 4.52 27.60 30.62
C TRP A 66 3.20 26.82 30.67
N HIS A 67 2.81 26.24 29.54
CA HIS A 67 1.58 25.45 29.45
C HIS A 67 1.75 24.32 28.43
N SER A 68 1.08 23.19 28.67
CA SER A 68 1.01 22.06 27.75
C SER A 68 -0.45 21.68 27.50
N TYR A 69 -0.74 21.21 26.29
CA TYR A 69 -2.06 20.74 25.92
C TYR A 69 -2.03 19.22 25.78
N GLU A 70 -2.89 18.52 26.51
CA GLU A 70 -2.92 17.05 26.50
C GLU A 70 -3.75 16.45 25.36
N ARG A 71 -4.67 17.23 24.79
CA ARG A 71 -5.60 16.76 23.78
C ARG A 71 -5.38 17.48 22.46
N PRO A 72 -5.39 16.76 21.32
CA PRO A 72 -5.34 17.38 20.00
C PRO A 72 -6.54 18.31 19.78
N GLY A 73 -6.33 19.31 18.92
CA GLY A 73 -7.36 20.27 18.54
C GLY A 73 -6.86 21.70 18.43
N LEU A 74 -7.75 22.58 18.01
CA LEU A 74 -7.48 24.01 17.87
C LEU A 74 -7.89 24.77 19.14
N TYR A 75 -6.94 25.45 19.77
CA TYR A 75 -7.15 26.25 20.97
C TYR A 75 -6.96 27.74 20.68
N THR A 76 -7.82 28.58 21.23
CA THR A 76 -7.68 30.04 21.18
C THR A 76 -7.17 30.55 22.51
N VAL A 77 -5.91 30.97 22.53
CA VAL A 77 -5.27 31.55 23.71
C VAL A 77 -5.61 33.03 23.80
N LYS A 78 -5.96 33.47 24.99
CA LYS A 78 -6.32 34.86 25.30
C LYS A 78 -5.40 35.40 26.37
N LEU A 79 -4.66 36.44 26.01
CA LEU A 79 -3.91 37.25 26.96
C LEU A 79 -4.70 38.51 27.26
N THR A 80 -5.04 38.71 28.53
CA THR A 80 -5.61 39.95 29.04
C THR A 80 -4.60 40.61 29.97
N VAL A 81 -4.21 41.84 29.66
CA VAL A 81 -3.26 42.59 30.48
C VAL A 81 -3.93 43.84 31.01
N ARG A 82 -3.70 44.15 32.29
CA ARG A 82 -4.29 45.30 32.97
C ARG A 82 -3.25 46.24 33.56
N ASP A 83 -3.50 47.52 33.35
CA ASP A 83 -2.71 48.64 33.84
C ASP A 83 -2.98 48.99 35.33
N ALA A 84 -1.99 49.65 35.96
CA ALA A 84 -2.01 50.20 37.32
C ALA A 84 -2.63 51.60 37.46
N PHE A 85 -2.62 52.40 36.39
CA PHE A 85 -2.88 53.83 36.45
C PHE A 85 -4.35 54.16 36.21
N GLY A 86 -5.10 54.31 37.31
CA GLY A 86 -6.24 55.21 37.44
C GLY A 86 -7.55 54.84 36.72
N THR A 87 -7.48 54.15 35.59
CA THR A 87 -8.64 53.72 34.78
C THR A 87 -8.74 52.21 34.65
N GLY A 88 -7.63 51.48 34.87
CA GLY A 88 -7.59 50.02 34.78
C GLY A 88 -7.85 49.52 33.37
N ASP A 89 -7.25 50.19 32.38
CA ASP A 89 -7.39 49.84 30.98
C ASP A 89 -6.90 48.41 30.72
N VAL A 90 -7.59 47.75 29.79
CA VAL A 90 -7.42 46.32 29.51
C VAL A 90 -7.05 46.13 28.05
N THR A 91 -5.85 45.64 27.80
CA THR A 91 -5.42 45.19 26.47
C THR A 91 -5.67 43.70 26.35
N ARG A 92 -6.20 43.26 25.20
CA ARG A 92 -6.43 41.85 24.89
C ARG A 92 -5.72 41.46 23.61
N ALA A 93 -5.05 40.32 23.64
CA ALA A 93 -4.51 39.65 22.47
C ALA A 93 -5.08 38.24 22.41
N GLU A 94 -5.43 37.80 21.20
CA GLU A 94 -5.90 36.44 20.96
C GLU A 94 -5.07 35.84 19.82
N PHE A 95 -4.68 34.57 19.96
CA PHE A 95 -4.02 33.82 18.90
C PHE A 95 -4.38 32.34 19.00
N ASN A 96 -4.25 31.63 17.88
CA ASN A 96 -4.60 30.22 17.81
C ASN A 96 -3.35 29.35 17.92
N ILE A 97 -3.51 28.20 18.58
CA ILE A 97 -2.54 27.11 18.62
C ILE A 97 -3.25 25.86 18.10
N HIS A 98 -2.65 25.22 17.12
CA HIS A 98 -3.07 23.91 16.64
C HIS A 98 -2.27 22.84 17.38
N ILE A 99 -2.96 21.95 18.08
CA ILE A 99 -2.35 20.78 18.70
C ILE A 99 -2.62 19.59 17.80
N ASP A 100 -1.53 19.02 17.31
CA ASP A 100 -1.49 17.97 16.32
C ASP A 100 -2.11 16.66 16.86
N ALA A 101 -2.75 15.90 15.98
CA ALA A 101 -3.35 14.61 16.32
C ALA A 101 -2.50 13.47 15.76
N PRO A 102 -2.37 12.33 16.46
CA PRO A 102 -1.75 11.16 15.84
C PRO A 102 -2.59 10.67 14.65
N PRO A 103 -1.96 10.01 13.66
CA PRO A 103 -2.68 9.41 12.54
C PRO A 103 -3.65 8.33 13.04
N GLU A 104 -4.80 8.17 12.39
CA GLU A 104 -5.84 7.21 12.78
C GLU A 104 -5.78 5.95 11.91
N ILE A 105 -5.56 4.79 12.54
CA ILE A 105 -5.62 3.48 11.86
C ILE A 105 -7.07 2.97 11.84
N SER A 106 -7.71 2.97 10.67
CA SER A 106 -9.08 2.47 10.49
C SER A 106 -9.18 0.94 10.51
N GLY A 107 -8.09 0.26 10.12
CA GLY A 107 -8.00 -1.20 10.12
C GLY A 107 -6.90 -1.74 9.22
N ILE A 108 -6.62 -3.03 9.40
CA ILE A 108 -5.65 -3.79 8.61
C ILE A 108 -6.43 -4.75 7.72
N ASP A 109 -6.22 -4.66 6.41
CA ASP A 109 -6.82 -5.52 5.39
C ASP A 109 -5.89 -6.69 5.11
N LEU A 110 -6.38 -7.89 5.42
CA LEU A 110 -5.71 -9.17 5.30
C LEU A 110 -6.60 -10.08 4.43
N PRO A 111 -6.02 -10.96 3.60
CA PRO A 111 -6.82 -11.96 2.91
C PRO A 111 -7.44 -12.95 3.90
N ASP A 112 -8.59 -13.51 3.54
CA ASP A 112 -9.33 -14.47 4.38
C ASP A 112 -8.51 -15.72 4.72
N GLU A 113 -7.61 -16.12 3.82
CA GLU A 113 -6.75 -17.28 3.95
C GLU A 113 -5.29 -16.88 3.69
N VAL A 114 -4.43 -17.15 4.66
CA VAL A 114 -2.99 -16.95 4.60
C VAL A 114 -2.33 -18.31 4.64
N TYR A 115 -1.34 -18.54 3.78
CA TYR A 115 -0.64 -19.82 3.65
C TYR A 115 0.85 -19.64 3.98
N GLU A 116 1.46 -20.66 4.60
CA GLU A 116 2.91 -20.73 4.84
C GLU A 116 3.69 -20.64 3.52
N ASP A 117 4.90 -20.09 3.54
CA ASP A 117 5.80 -19.92 2.38
C ASP A 117 5.23 -19.07 1.21
N PHE A 118 4.02 -18.51 1.32
CA PHE A 118 3.43 -17.61 0.32
C PHE A 118 3.54 -16.14 0.71
N SER A 119 3.90 -15.29 -0.27
CA SER A 119 3.88 -13.84 -0.08
C SER A 119 2.45 -13.33 0.00
N THR A 120 2.09 -12.79 1.16
CA THR A 120 0.80 -12.16 1.41
C THR A 120 0.93 -10.65 1.37
N ALA A 121 0.01 -10.01 0.66
CA ALA A 121 -0.10 -8.55 0.65
C ALA A 121 -1.00 -8.11 1.80
N VAL A 122 -0.47 -7.25 2.67
CA VAL A 122 -1.18 -6.65 3.80
C VAL A 122 -1.30 -5.15 3.57
N ILE A 123 -2.49 -4.60 3.73
CA ILE A 123 -2.74 -3.17 3.52
C ILE A 123 -3.27 -2.56 4.81
N VAL A 124 -2.67 -1.47 5.28
CA VAL A 124 -3.22 -0.68 6.39
C VAL A 124 -3.98 0.52 5.85
N ASN A 125 -5.22 0.68 6.30
CA ASN A 125 -6.02 1.86 6.01
C ASN A 125 -5.79 2.91 7.09
N VAL A 126 -5.06 3.95 6.74
CA VAL A 126 -4.72 5.06 7.65
C VAL A 126 -5.32 6.35 7.11
N SER A 127 -5.83 7.18 8.00
CA SER A 127 -6.22 8.55 7.72
C SER A 127 -5.55 9.50 8.69
N ASP A 128 -5.09 10.62 8.17
CA ASP A 128 -4.45 11.68 8.96
C ASP A 128 -5.01 13.03 8.54
N ALA A 129 -5.35 13.89 9.50
CA ALA A 129 -6.09 15.12 9.22
C ALA A 129 -5.21 16.12 8.46
N GLU A 130 -3.93 16.15 8.77
CA GLU A 130 -2.90 17.03 8.23
C GLU A 130 -2.52 16.61 6.82
N SER A 131 -2.37 15.30 6.59
CA SER A 131 -2.21 14.72 5.26
C SER A 131 -3.39 15.03 4.34
N LEU A 132 -4.63 14.90 4.83
CA LEU A 132 -5.84 15.20 4.05
C LEU A 132 -6.01 16.69 3.74
N ALA A 133 -5.54 17.57 4.63
CA ALA A 133 -5.58 19.01 4.46
C ALA A 133 -4.39 19.59 3.68
N ASP A 134 -3.44 18.74 3.25
CA ASP A 134 -2.19 19.13 2.57
C ASP A 134 -1.41 20.19 3.36
N LEU A 135 -1.44 20.07 4.70
CA LEU A 135 -0.76 21.00 5.59
C LEU A 135 0.75 20.72 5.58
N VAL A 136 1.53 21.81 5.47
CA VAL A 136 2.98 21.77 5.61
C VAL A 136 3.38 22.58 6.83
N PHE A 137 4.18 21.97 7.69
CA PHE A 137 4.67 22.62 8.90
C PHE A 137 6.09 23.12 8.71
N TYR A 138 6.37 24.26 9.34
CA TYR A 138 7.68 24.87 9.36
C TYR A 138 8.21 24.95 10.78
N ARG A 139 9.48 24.62 10.93
CA ARG A 139 10.25 24.79 12.17
C ARG A 139 11.22 25.94 12.00
N ASP A 140 11.20 26.83 12.98
CA ASP A 140 12.19 27.89 13.18
C ASP A 140 13.29 27.33 14.09
N LEU A 141 14.54 27.37 13.62
CA LEU A 141 15.72 26.87 14.34
C LEU A 141 16.50 28.01 15.02
N ASN A 142 16.18 29.27 14.72
CA ASN A 142 16.93 30.46 15.10
C ASN A 142 16.08 31.54 15.78
N VAL A 143 15.08 31.14 16.57
CA VAL A 143 14.14 31.93 17.41
C VAL A 143 14.69 33.19 18.12
N LEU A 144 16.02 33.33 18.28
CA LEU A 144 16.66 34.48 18.91
C LEU A 144 17.10 35.60 17.95
N ASP A 145 16.94 35.44 16.64
CA ASP A 145 17.34 36.44 15.66
C ASP A 145 16.32 37.59 15.48
N GLY A 146 15.15 37.46 16.10
CA GLY A 146 14.08 38.44 16.13
C GLY A 146 13.07 38.31 14.99
N SER A 147 13.20 37.29 14.14
CA SER A 147 12.12 36.81 13.28
C SER A 147 11.42 35.65 13.98
N ASN A 148 10.08 35.66 13.98
CA ASN A 148 9.27 34.61 14.62
C ASN A 148 8.50 33.79 13.56
N SER A 149 8.91 33.89 12.30
CA SER A 149 8.21 33.32 11.14
C SER A 149 9.16 32.74 10.09
N ASP A 150 10.40 32.50 10.48
CA ASP A 150 11.41 31.98 9.57
C ASP A 150 11.17 30.50 9.31
N ARG A 151 11.06 30.17 8.02
CA ARG A 151 10.77 28.82 7.53
C ARG A 151 12.10 28.10 7.27
N ASP A 152 12.84 27.79 8.32
CA ASP A 152 14.16 27.17 8.21
C ASP A 152 14.08 25.73 7.71
N GLU A 153 13.19 24.94 8.33
CA GLU A 153 12.99 23.53 8.05
C GLU A 153 11.51 23.28 7.77
N ALA A 154 11.22 22.61 6.65
CA ALA A 154 9.89 22.12 6.35
C ALA A 154 9.77 20.67 6.85
N ILE A 155 8.76 20.40 7.67
CA ILE A 155 8.39 19.08 8.14
C ILE A 155 7.36 18.53 7.14
N SER A 156 7.64 17.35 6.58
CA SER A 156 6.70 16.69 5.65
C SER A 156 5.51 16.12 6.42
N ASN A 157 4.34 16.08 5.79
CA ASN A 157 3.15 15.37 6.26
C ASN A 157 3.09 13.92 5.76
N ASP A 158 4.16 13.43 5.14
CA ASP A 158 4.26 12.04 4.71
C ASP A 158 4.22 11.11 5.93
N LEU A 159 3.36 10.10 5.87
CA LEU A 159 3.25 9.08 6.90
C LEU A 159 4.41 8.09 6.80
N PHE A 160 4.97 7.74 7.95
CA PHE A 160 5.96 6.69 8.10
C PHE A 160 5.30 5.45 8.70
N VAL A 161 5.40 4.31 8.00
CA VAL A 161 4.75 3.06 8.42
C VAL A 161 5.81 2.00 8.65
N GLU A 162 5.83 1.45 9.86
CA GLU A 162 6.66 0.33 10.29
C GLU A 162 5.76 -0.87 10.58
N TRP A 163 6.26 -2.05 10.23
CA TRP A 163 5.54 -3.31 10.37
C TRP A 163 6.34 -4.25 11.25
N GLU A 164 5.62 -5.03 12.03
CA GLU A 164 6.11 -6.12 12.85
C GLU A 164 5.32 -7.36 12.44
N GLN A 165 6.04 -8.39 11.98
CA GLN A 165 5.44 -9.56 11.35
C GLN A 165 4.73 -10.46 12.36
N ASP A 166 5.34 -10.68 13.52
CA ASP A 166 4.80 -11.54 14.58
C ASP A 166 5.39 -11.18 15.95
N ILE A 167 4.62 -10.50 16.79
CA ILE A 167 5.04 -10.09 18.15
C ILE A 167 5.35 -11.25 19.10
N LEU A 168 5.11 -12.49 18.68
CA LEU A 168 5.39 -13.70 19.46
C LEU A 168 6.77 -14.29 19.16
N ARG A 169 7.43 -13.81 18.11
CA ARG A 169 8.69 -14.33 17.60
C ARG A 169 9.73 -13.22 17.66
N ASP A 170 10.89 -13.57 18.21
CA ASP A 170 12.08 -12.73 18.23
C ASP A 170 12.94 -13.16 17.04
N ASP A 171 12.95 -12.35 15.98
CA ASP A 171 13.66 -12.62 14.73
C ASP A 171 15.10 -12.08 14.75
N ASP A 172 15.42 -11.08 15.58
CA ASP A 172 16.77 -10.52 15.71
C ASP A 172 17.62 -11.10 16.87
N ASP A 173 17.03 -12.00 17.66
CA ASP A 173 17.58 -12.69 18.84
C ASP A 173 18.04 -11.69 19.95
N ASP A 174 17.39 -10.53 20.11
CA ASP A 174 17.71 -9.54 21.14
C ASP A 174 17.02 -9.75 22.51
N GLU A 175 16.24 -10.83 22.64
CA GLU A 175 15.40 -11.20 23.78
C GLU A 175 14.14 -10.32 23.98
N ILE A 176 13.80 -9.48 23.01
CA ILE A 176 12.58 -8.69 22.92
C ILE A 176 11.82 -9.18 21.68
N VAL A 177 10.57 -9.60 21.85
CA VAL A 177 9.78 -10.24 20.78
C VAL A 177 8.92 -9.25 19.99
N ASP A 178 8.87 -7.98 20.39
CA ASP A 178 7.90 -7.00 19.90
C ASP A 178 8.54 -5.75 19.27
N ASN A 179 9.78 -5.87 18.79
CA ASN A 179 10.59 -4.77 18.27
C ASN A 179 11.35 -5.07 16.97
N ASP A 180 10.98 -6.11 16.24
CA ASP A 180 11.52 -6.51 14.93
C ASP A 180 10.88 -5.71 13.78
N TRP A 181 10.93 -4.38 13.93
CA TRP A 181 10.32 -3.45 12.98
C TRP A 181 11.02 -3.49 11.62
N PHE A 182 10.23 -3.67 10.56
CA PHE A 182 10.67 -3.52 9.18
C PHE A 182 9.83 -2.50 8.41
N VAL A 183 10.47 -1.85 7.43
CA VAL A 183 9.81 -0.87 6.55
C VAL A 183 9.54 -1.53 5.21
N SER A 184 8.32 -1.36 4.70
CA SER A 184 7.93 -1.90 3.40
C SER A 184 8.78 -1.29 2.27
N THR A 185 9.25 -2.13 1.35
CA THR A 185 9.94 -1.71 0.13
C THR A 185 9.00 -1.44 -1.05
N ASN A 186 7.68 -1.51 -0.83
CA ASN A 186 6.69 -1.30 -1.88
C ASN A 186 6.57 0.18 -2.26
N THR A 187 5.91 0.45 -3.41
CA THR A 187 5.67 1.83 -3.86
C THR A 187 4.72 2.60 -2.95
N LEU A 188 3.88 1.88 -2.21
CA LEU A 188 2.96 2.42 -1.21
C LEU A 188 3.46 1.97 0.16
N VAL A 189 3.73 2.92 1.06
CA VAL A 189 4.19 2.64 2.43
C VAL A 189 3.16 1.88 3.26
N THR A 190 1.87 2.03 2.92
CA THR A 190 0.74 1.33 3.55
C THR A 190 0.55 -0.11 3.09
N LEU A 191 1.32 -0.57 2.09
CA LEU A 191 1.27 -1.94 1.59
C LEU A 191 2.54 -2.67 2.02
N ALA A 192 2.42 -3.71 2.83
CA ALA A 192 3.51 -4.63 3.15
C ALA A 192 3.33 -5.97 2.43
N THR A 193 4.44 -6.62 2.13
CA THR A 193 4.45 -8.01 1.64
C THR A 193 5.16 -8.86 2.68
N VAL A 194 4.43 -9.79 3.29
CA VAL A 194 4.87 -10.60 4.43
C VAL A 194 4.83 -12.08 4.03
N VAL A 195 5.76 -12.87 4.54
CA VAL A 195 5.85 -14.33 4.30
C VAL A 195 6.03 -15.01 5.64
N TRP A 196 5.13 -15.92 6.01
CA TRP A 196 5.25 -16.71 7.23
C TRP A 196 5.82 -18.09 6.93
N ASP A 197 6.82 -18.51 7.70
CA ASP A 197 7.53 -19.79 7.49
C ASP A 197 6.81 -20.99 8.13
N ASP A 198 6.00 -20.76 9.18
CA ASP A 198 5.38 -21.82 9.98
C ASP A 198 3.85 -21.65 10.08
N PRO A 199 3.08 -22.75 10.04
CA PRO A 199 1.62 -22.72 10.11
C PRO A 199 1.18 -22.54 11.56
N THR A 200 1.15 -21.29 12.00
CA THR A 200 0.89 -20.88 13.39
C THR A 200 -0.05 -19.66 13.43
N ASP A 201 -0.63 -19.41 14.60
CA ASP A 201 -1.32 -18.15 14.85
C ASP A 201 -0.25 -17.08 15.15
N ALA A 202 -0.18 -16.06 14.31
CA ALA A 202 0.72 -14.92 14.44
C ALA A 202 -0.08 -13.65 14.76
N VAL A 203 0.54 -12.70 15.42
CA VAL A 203 -0.07 -11.38 15.66
C VAL A 203 0.77 -10.31 15.00
N LEU A 204 0.24 -9.79 13.89
CA LEU A 204 0.86 -8.71 13.13
C LEU A 204 0.64 -7.39 13.86
N LYS A 205 1.69 -6.59 13.98
CA LYS A 205 1.60 -5.24 14.54
C LYS A 205 2.08 -4.21 13.53
N VAL A 206 1.39 -3.08 13.47
CA VAL A 206 1.75 -1.95 12.60
C VAL A 206 1.84 -0.69 13.43
N ARG A 207 2.87 0.11 13.17
CA ARG A 207 3.06 1.45 13.74
C ARG A 207 3.03 2.46 12.61
N VAL A 208 2.20 3.48 12.76
CA VAL A 208 2.11 4.58 11.80
C VAL A 208 2.44 5.87 12.52
N CYS A 209 3.45 6.58 12.05
CA CYS A 209 3.90 7.84 12.59
C CYS A 209 3.72 8.98 11.57
N ASP A 210 3.42 10.17 12.07
CA ASP A 210 3.46 11.40 11.28
C ASP A 210 4.88 12.01 11.22
N GLY A 211 5.01 13.11 10.48
CA GLY A 211 6.27 13.87 10.41
C GLY A 211 6.63 14.66 11.67
N MET A 212 5.69 14.83 12.61
CA MET A 212 5.91 15.48 13.91
C MET A 212 6.34 14.49 15.00
N GLY A 213 6.32 13.19 14.70
CA GLY A 213 6.71 12.09 15.58
C GLY A 213 5.58 11.56 16.46
N LEU A 214 4.31 11.86 16.17
CA LEU A 214 3.18 11.19 16.81
C LEU A 214 2.88 9.90 16.07
N CYS A 215 2.70 8.83 16.83
CA CYS A 215 2.47 7.50 16.29
C CYS A 215 1.19 6.89 16.86
N ASP A 216 0.52 6.10 16.03
CA ASP A 216 -0.54 5.18 16.42
C ASP A 216 -0.12 3.74 16.10
N GLU A 217 -0.62 2.79 16.88
CA GLU A 217 -0.28 1.38 16.76
C GLU A 217 -1.54 0.52 16.67
N ALA A 218 -1.55 -0.47 15.79
CA ALA A 218 -2.64 -1.42 15.66
C ALA A 218 -2.11 -2.85 15.52
N GLU A 219 -2.91 -3.80 15.96
CA GLU A 219 -2.60 -5.24 15.93
C GLU A 219 -3.70 -5.97 15.16
N ALA A 220 -3.32 -7.04 14.46
CA ALA A 220 -4.24 -7.95 13.78
C ALA A 220 -3.81 -9.41 13.99
N ASP A 221 -4.78 -10.24 14.37
CA ASP A 221 -4.61 -11.68 14.47
C ASP A 221 -4.59 -12.31 13.06
N VAL A 222 -3.59 -13.16 12.80
CA VAL A 222 -3.42 -13.88 11.53
C VAL A 222 -3.29 -15.37 11.82
N THR A 223 -4.15 -16.17 11.21
CA THR A 223 -4.01 -17.64 11.25
C THR A 223 -3.35 -18.12 9.97
N VAL A 224 -2.11 -18.60 10.06
CA VAL A 224 -1.36 -19.14 8.92
C VAL A 224 -1.70 -20.61 8.74
N LEU A 225 -2.21 -20.94 7.55
CA LEU A 225 -2.54 -22.30 7.15
C LEU A 225 -1.33 -22.98 6.51
N PRO A 226 -1.17 -24.31 6.67
CA PRO A 226 -0.15 -25.05 5.92
C PRO A 226 -0.45 -24.98 4.41
N GLU A 227 0.58 -25.19 3.57
CA GLU A 227 0.44 -25.15 2.12
C GLU A 227 -0.74 -26.00 1.66
N GLN A 228 -1.59 -25.43 0.78
CA GLN A 228 -2.68 -26.19 0.19
C GLN A 228 -2.09 -27.28 -0.71
N ASP A 229 -2.10 -28.53 -0.23
CA ASP A 229 -1.88 -29.70 -1.07
C ASP A 229 -2.82 -29.58 -2.29
N ALA A 230 -2.25 -29.64 -3.49
CA ALA A 230 -3.03 -29.60 -4.73
C ALA A 230 -4.15 -30.64 -4.68
N ASP A 231 -5.36 -30.26 -5.11
CA ASP A 231 -6.49 -31.19 -5.20
C ASP A 231 -6.03 -32.51 -5.86
N PRO A 232 -6.26 -33.67 -5.21
CA PRO A 232 -5.71 -34.93 -5.69
C PRO A 232 -6.19 -35.19 -7.12
N SER A 233 -5.23 -35.37 -8.02
CA SER A 233 -5.53 -35.67 -9.41
C SER A 233 -5.97 -37.13 -9.55
N LEU A 234 -6.73 -37.46 -10.60
CA LEU A 234 -7.13 -38.85 -10.86
C LEU A 234 -5.93 -39.82 -11.02
N SER A 235 -4.73 -39.29 -11.31
CA SER A 235 -3.48 -40.05 -11.38
C SER A 235 -2.85 -40.37 -10.02
N ASP A 236 -3.23 -39.67 -8.96
CA ASP A 236 -2.66 -39.87 -7.62
C ASP A 236 -3.33 -41.03 -6.87
N PHE A 237 -4.51 -41.44 -7.33
CA PHE A 237 -5.23 -42.59 -6.76
C PHE A 237 -4.58 -43.90 -7.19
N SER A 238 -4.12 -44.67 -6.19
CA SER A 238 -3.58 -46.01 -6.38
C SER A 238 -4.66 -47.03 -6.76
N TRP A 239 -4.23 -48.13 -7.36
CA TRP A 239 -5.13 -49.25 -7.71
C TRP A 239 -5.85 -49.86 -6.50
N ASP A 240 -5.30 -49.73 -5.29
CA ASP A 240 -5.90 -50.27 -4.08
C ASP A 240 -6.96 -49.33 -3.49
N GLU A 241 -6.77 -48.02 -3.61
CA GLU A 241 -7.80 -47.02 -3.28
C GLU A 241 -9.00 -47.14 -4.23
N TRP A 242 -8.75 -47.31 -5.53
CA TRP A 242 -9.80 -47.57 -6.52
C TRP A 242 -10.59 -48.86 -6.24
N LYS A 243 -9.94 -49.93 -5.78
CA LYS A 243 -10.64 -51.15 -5.36
C LYS A 243 -11.47 -50.93 -4.11
N SER A 244 -10.95 -50.18 -3.13
CA SER A 244 -11.69 -49.86 -1.90
C SER A 244 -12.93 -49.03 -2.22
N TRP A 245 -12.78 -48.00 -3.06
CA TRP A 245 -13.87 -47.16 -3.53
C TRP A 245 -14.90 -47.97 -4.31
N MET A 246 -14.48 -48.83 -5.24
CA MET A 246 -15.42 -49.72 -5.95
C MET A 246 -16.12 -50.72 -5.02
N SER A 247 -15.50 -51.11 -3.90
CA SER A 247 -16.13 -51.99 -2.91
C SER A 247 -17.13 -51.27 -2.00
N ASP A 248 -16.88 -50.00 -1.67
CA ASP A 248 -17.74 -49.17 -0.82
C ASP A 248 -18.88 -48.48 -1.58
N ALA A 249 -18.67 -48.16 -2.86
CA ALA A 249 -19.64 -47.39 -3.66
C ALA A 249 -20.89 -48.20 -4.08
N GLY A 250 -21.01 -49.46 -3.64
CA GLY A 250 -22.24 -50.25 -3.73
C GLY A 250 -22.79 -50.45 -5.14
N SER A 251 -24.06 -50.89 -5.25
CA SER A 251 -24.71 -51.19 -6.53
C SER A 251 -24.89 -49.99 -7.47
N ASP A 252 -24.82 -48.77 -6.94
CA ASP A 252 -25.07 -47.54 -7.70
C ASP A 252 -23.86 -47.11 -8.54
N ALA A 253 -22.63 -47.40 -8.09
CA ALA A 253 -21.41 -47.15 -8.86
C ALA A 253 -21.30 -48.00 -10.13
N LEU A 254 -21.80 -49.24 -10.10
CA LEU A 254 -21.88 -50.10 -11.28
C LEU A 254 -22.78 -49.48 -12.37
N GLY A 255 -23.86 -48.79 -11.98
CA GLY A 255 -24.74 -48.08 -12.90
C GLY A 255 -24.02 -46.92 -13.59
N PHE A 256 -23.27 -46.12 -12.85
CA PHE A 256 -22.46 -45.04 -13.40
C PHE A 256 -21.33 -45.54 -14.30
N ILE A 257 -20.62 -46.60 -13.91
CA ILE A 257 -19.57 -47.21 -14.73
C ILE A 257 -20.16 -47.81 -16.02
N ALA A 258 -21.33 -48.45 -15.95
CA ALA A 258 -22.02 -48.97 -17.12
C ALA A 258 -22.46 -47.84 -18.08
N LEU A 259 -22.90 -46.70 -17.55
CA LEU A 259 -23.24 -45.52 -18.35
C LEU A 259 -22.01 -44.88 -19.00
N ILE A 260 -20.89 -44.79 -18.27
CA ILE A 260 -19.62 -44.26 -18.80
C ILE A 260 -19.10 -45.18 -19.91
N LEU A 261 -19.11 -46.50 -19.70
CA LEU A 261 -18.72 -47.47 -20.73
C LEU A 261 -19.67 -47.42 -21.93
N ALA A 262 -20.98 -47.31 -21.73
CA ALA A 262 -21.94 -47.15 -22.81
C ALA A 262 -21.71 -45.86 -23.59
N ALA A 263 -21.39 -44.75 -22.92
CA ALA A 263 -21.06 -43.47 -23.56
C ALA A 263 -19.75 -43.54 -24.33
N LEU A 264 -18.71 -44.20 -23.80
CA LEU A 264 -17.45 -44.42 -24.52
C LEU A 264 -17.62 -45.33 -25.73
N ILE A 265 -18.41 -46.40 -25.61
CA ILE A 265 -18.73 -47.30 -26.73
C ILE A 265 -19.56 -46.56 -27.79
N LEU A 266 -20.55 -45.77 -27.39
CA LEU A 266 -21.34 -44.95 -28.30
C LEU A 266 -20.49 -43.86 -28.97
N GLY A 267 -19.63 -43.17 -28.22
CA GLY A 267 -18.69 -42.18 -28.75
C GLY A 267 -17.72 -42.80 -29.75
N TRP A 268 -17.19 -43.99 -29.44
CA TRP A 268 -16.38 -44.77 -30.36
C TRP A 268 -17.14 -45.21 -31.61
N LEU A 269 -18.40 -45.61 -31.47
CA LEU A 269 -19.25 -46.05 -32.59
C LEU A 269 -19.63 -44.86 -33.48
N VAL A 270 -19.95 -43.70 -32.90
CA VAL A 270 -20.20 -42.44 -33.61
C VAL A 270 -18.95 -41.97 -34.35
N MET A 271 -17.77 -42.03 -33.73
CA MET A 271 -16.51 -41.73 -34.43
C MET A 271 -16.19 -42.69 -35.58
N ARG A 272 -16.82 -43.87 -35.62
CA ARG A 272 -16.65 -44.86 -36.69
C ARG A 272 -17.74 -44.80 -37.77
N GLN A 273 -18.75 -43.95 -37.60
CA GLN A 273 -19.73 -43.72 -38.65
C GLN A 273 -19.11 -42.80 -39.72
N PRO A 274 -19.19 -43.15 -41.01
CA PRO A 274 -18.70 -42.27 -42.06
C PRO A 274 -19.55 -41.01 -42.06
N ASN A 275 -18.88 -39.85 -42.09
CA ASN A 275 -19.56 -38.56 -42.22
C ASN A 275 -20.07 -38.39 -43.67
N GLU A 276 -21.07 -37.54 -43.93
CA GLU A 276 -21.61 -37.29 -45.30
C GLU A 276 -20.50 -36.99 -46.33
N ILE A 277 -19.42 -36.33 -45.89
CA ILE A 277 -18.24 -36.00 -46.71
C ILE A 277 -17.43 -37.25 -47.10
N GLU A 278 -17.34 -38.27 -46.23
CA GLU A 278 -16.67 -39.55 -46.55
C GLU A 278 -17.52 -40.43 -47.48
N GLU A 279 -18.85 -40.37 -47.36
CA GLU A 279 -19.75 -41.05 -48.30
C GLU A 279 -19.71 -40.40 -49.69
N GLU A 280 -19.70 -39.07 -49.78
CA GLU A 280 -19.46 -38.35 -51.04
C GLU A 280 -18.07 -38.66 -51.61
N ALA A 281 -17.04 -38.74 -50.76
CA ALA A 281 -15.68 -39.12 -51.19
C ALA A 281 -15.63 -40.55 -51.73
N LYS A 282 -16.34 -41.52 -51.13
CA LYS A 282 -16.49 -42.89 -51.66
C LYS A 282 -17.20 -42.93 -53.01
N GLN A 283 -18.31 -42.21 -53.15
CA GLN A 283 -19.06 -42.16 -54.42
C GLN A 283 -18.24 -41.48 -55.53
N ASN A 284 -17.47 -40.44 -55.19
CA ASN A 284 -16.56 -39.77 -56.11
C ASN A 284 -15.33 -40.63 -56.44
N ALA A 285 -14.80 -41.42 -55.50
CA ALA A 285 -13.71 -42.36 -55.73
C ALA A 285 -14.13 -43.56 -56.61
N GLU A 286 -15.39 -43.97 -56.59
CA GLU A 286 -15.92 -44.95 -57.56
C GLU A 286 -16.12 -44.35 -58.96
N THR A 287 -16.27 -43.02 -59.05
CA THR A 287 -16.46 -42.29 -60.32
C THR A 287 -15.13 -41.99 -61.02
N TYR A 288 -14.03 -41.91 -60.28
CA TYR A 288 -12.68 -41.70 -60.80
C TYR A 288 -11.78 -42.84 -60.33
N ASP A 289 -11.31 -43.69 -61.25
CA ASP A 289 -10.44 -44.83 -60.98
C ASP A 289 -9.07 -44.36 -60.44
N VAL A 290 -9.02 -44.07 -59.14
CA VAL A 290 -7.83 -43.63 -58.43
C VAL A 290 -7.46 -44.71 -57.44
N GLU A 291 -6.37 -45.43 -57.72
CA GLU A 291 -5.77 -46.39 -56.80
C GLU A 291 -5.31 -45.69 -55.51
N HIS A 292 -5.93 -46.07 -54.40
CA HIS A 292 -5.48 -45.94 -53.01
C HIS A 292 -5.23 -44.51 -52.47
N ALA A 293 -6.09 -44.10 -51.53
CA ALA A 293 -5.74 -43.08 -50.53
C ALA A 293 -5.21 -43.81 -49.29
N ASP A 294 -3.95 -43.54 -48.91
CA ASP A 294 -3.33 -44.10 -47.72
C ASP A 294 -4.08 -43.67 -46.45
N ASP A 295 -4.64 -44.67 -45.76
CA ASP A 295 -5.44 -44.54 -44.56
C ASP A 295 -4.50 -44.42 -43.34
N GLY A 296 -4.15 -43.20 -42.94
CA GLY A 296 -3.16 -43.03 -41.85
C GLY A 296 -2.79 -41.62 -41.41
N GLY A 297 -3.66 -40.62 -41.57
CA GLY A 297 -3.37 -39.24 -41.15
C GLY A 297 -4.49 -38.62 -40.32
N LEU A 298 -4.18 -38.17 -39.11
CA LEU A 298 -5.05 -37.31 -38.29
C LEU A 298 -5.66 -36.18 -39.15
N LEU A 299 -6.99 -36.17 -39.23
CA LEU A 299 -7.79 -35.16 -39.92
C LEU A 299 -7.41 -33.75 -39.40
N GLY A 300 -6.78 -32.93 -40.25
CA GLY A 300 -6.49 -31.53 -39.96
C GLY A 300 -5.06 -31.07 -40.23
N MET A 301 -4.12 -31.98 -40.50
CA MET A 301 -2.82 -31.60 -41.05
C MET A 301 -2.81 -31.78 -42.55
N ASP A 302 -2.70 -30.66 -43.26
CA ASP A 302 -2.44 -30.58 -44.69
C ASP A 302 -1.12 -31.31 -44.97
N HIS A 303 -1.19 -32.60 -45.32
CA HIS A 303 -0.04 -33.42 -45.68
C HIS A 303 0.40 -33.06 -47.11
N HIS A 304 0.69 -31.78 -47.32
CA HIS A 304 1.53 -31.36 -48.41
C HIS A 304 2.94 -31.85 -48.11
N SER A 305 3.30 -32.98 -48.71
CA SER A 305 4.72 -33.27 -48.92
C SER A 305 5.34 -32.02 -49.54
N PRO A 306 6.34 -31.39 -48.92
CA PRO A 306 6.91 -30.16 -49.48
C PRO A 306 7.33 -30.46 -50.92
N PRO A 307 7.04 -29.54 -51.87
CA PRO A 307 7.41 -29.75 -53.26
C PRO A 307 8.89 -30.11 -53.31
N PRO A 308 9.30 -31.06 -54.18
CA PRO A 308 10.67 -31.54 -54.22
C PRO A 308 11.62 -30.34 -54.30
N ALA A 309 12.60 -30.30 -53.40
CA ALA A 309 13.53 -29.19 -53.30
C ALA A 309 14.07 -28.83 -54.69
N PRO A 310 14.06 -27.55 -55.09
CA PRO A 310 14.43 -27.17 -56.44
C PRO A 310 15.84 -27.67 -56.75
N LYS A 311 15.96 -28.43 -57.84
CA LYS A 311 17.24 -28.98 -58.31
C LYS A 311 18.23 -27.83 -58.48
N ILE A 312 19.36 -27.88 -57.79
CA ILE A 312 20.43 -26.90 -57.97
C ILE A 312 20.89 -26.99 -59.42
N LEU A 313 20.55 -25.98 -60.23
CA LEU A 313 20.94 -25.90 -61.63
C LEU A 313 22.47 -25.93 -61.76
N SER A 314 22.96 -26.73 -62.69
CA SER A 314 24.38 -26.81 -63.04
C SER A 314 24.87 -25.48 -63.63
N LYS A 315 26.20 -25.30 -63.70
CA LYS A 315 26.81 -24.06 -64.21
C LYS A 315 26.44 -23.75 -65.67
N GLN A 316 26.13 -24.78 -66.47
CA GLN A 316 25.70 -24.60 -67.86
C GLN A 316 24.22 -24.21 -67.94
N GLU A 317 23.35 -24.84 -67.14
CA GLU A 317 21.93 -24.52 -67.09
C GLU A 317 21.67 -23.08 -66.60
N ARG A 318 22.48 -22.57 -65.65
CA ARG A 318 22.43 -21.16 -65.19
C ARG A 318 22.81 -20.13 -66.25
N ARG A 319 23.35 -20.54 -67.40
CA ARG A 319 23.73 -19.66 -68.52
C ARG A 319 22.77 -19.74 -69.70
N ASN A 320 21.74 -20.59 -69.62
CA ASN A 320 20.69 -20.65 -70.62
C ASN A 320 19.61 -19.62 -70.29
N ASP A 321 19.28 -18.75 -71.24
CA ASP A 321 18.28 -17.67 -71.06
C ASP A 321 16.86 -18.22 -70.84
N GLU A 322 16.57 -19.45 -71.27
CA GLU A 322 15.28 -20.11 -71.01
C GLU A 322 15.13 -20.62 -69.57
N SER A 323 16.22 -20.72 -68.79
CA SER A 323 16.18 -21.30 -67.45
C SER A 323 15.54 -20.42 -66.37
N GLY A 324 15.15 -19.17 -66.71
CA GLY A 324 14.55 -18.22 -65.78
C GLY A 324 15.48 -17.79 -64.63
N TYR A 325 16.74 -18.22 -64.62
CA TYR A 325 17.70 -17.91 -63.55
C TYR A 325 18.19 -16.46 -63.65
N ILE A 326 17.77 -15.63 -62.70
CA ILE A 326 18.24 -14.25 -62.56
C ILE A 326 19.49 -14.24 -61.66
N ARG A 327 20.65 -13.83 -62.20
CA ARG A 327 21.88 -13.70 -61.41
C ARG A 327 21.72 -12.56 -60.39
N PRO A 328 21.88 -12.81 -59.07
CA PRO A 328 21.90 -11.73 -58.09
C PRO A 328 23.13 -10.85 -58.30
N LEU A 329 22.92 -9.55 -58.50
CA LEU A 329 23.97 -8.54 -58.59
C LEU A 329 24.44 -8.20 -57.17
N ARG A 330 25.58 -8.74 -56.73
CA ARG A 330 26.24 -8.23 -55.53
C ARG A 330 26.97 -6.93 -55.87
N ARG A 331 26.60 -5.86 -55.18
CA ARG A 331 27.38 -4.61 -55.16
C ARG A 331 28.69 -4.92 -54.40
N ARG A 332 29.82 -4.59 -55.02
CA ARG A 332 31.14 -4.65 -54.38
C ARG A 332 31.14 -3.58 -53.28
N GLU A 333 31.37 -3.96 -52.02
CA GLU A 333 31.77 -3.00 -50.99
C GLU A 333 33.12 -2.37 -51.34
#